data_AF-A0A8T6LYL0-F1
#
_entry.id   AF-A0A8T6LYL0-F1
#
_cell.length_a   1.000
_cell.length_b   1.000
_cell.length_c   1.000
_cell.angle_alpha   90.00
_cell.angle_beta   90.00
_cell.angle_gamma   90.00
#
_symmetry.space_group_name_H-M   'P 1'
#
loop_
_entity.id
_entity.type
_entity.pdbx_description
1 polymer ?
#
loop_
_entity_poly.entity_id
_entity_poly.type
_entity_poly.pdbx_seq_one_letter_code
_entity_poly.pdbx_strand_id
1 'polypeptide(L)'
;MKNKRGKPPFYQDISKLKMIIYFRIHGIFQATKMVEELNGKKMVMRFCELQKIPSHDVISDFLGRVEPVIEKIFENVVYQAIFLGIIKGKRLAIDPTSIETKYKSDKDAKWNKDITRNKWYFGYGGNVVFDPESHLPVTGMLTKGKKAETGEPEELMEKTKPLMNLLGTDVFLGDGEFDMIKLQKDLISQHILPIIPYNPRNTKIPLPITFRIEQWTNIPTIEWLEDEHKYRAEAEHAWSTLKEYFGLEKIYCRGWKKIKSHFFLCLITRVMYAITVFKNCPGVSVRKISVGF
;
A
#
# COMPACT_ATOMS: atom_id res chain seq x y z
N MET A 1 -10.76 33.34 -27.22
CA MET A 1 -9.30 33.17 -27.47
C MET A 1 -8.93 31.70 -27.28
N LYS A 2 -8.58 30.98 -28.36
CA LYS A 2 -8.09 29.60 -28.28
C LYS A 2 -6.66 29.63 -27.75
N ASN A 3 -6.44 29.15 -26.52
CA ASN A 3 -5.09 28.95 -26.00
C ASN A 3 -4.33 27.99 -26.94
N LYS A 4 -3.21 28.47 -27.47
CA LYS A 4 -2.32 27.70 -28.35
C LYS A 4 -1.92 26.41 -27.64
N ARG A 5 -2.26 25.25 -28.23
CA ARG A 5 -1.76 23.94 -27.83
C ARG A 5 -0.22 24.00 -27.86
N GLY A 6 0.41 23.93 -26.68
CA GLY A 6 1.86 23.82 -26.57
C GLY A 6 2.40 22.60 -27.31
N LYS A 7 3.69 22.63 -27.64
CA LYS A 7 4.41 21.49 -28.24
C LYS A 7 4.06 20.21 -27.46
N PRO A 8 3.68 19.09 -28.13
CA PRO A 8 3.39 17.86 -27.42
C PRO A 8 4.59 17.50 -26.54
N PRO A 9 4.34 17.08 -25.28
CA PRO A 9 5.41 16.81 -24.35
C PRO A 9 6.34 15.76 -24.95
N PHE A 10 7.64 16.05 -24.94
CA PHE A 10 8.66 15.19 -25.53
C PHE A 10 8.64 13.76 -24.93
N TYR A 11 8.23 13.64 -23.67
CA TYR A 11 8.10 12.37 -22.95
C TYR A 11 6.64 12.09 -22.63
N GLN A 12 6.11 10.96 -23.12
CA GLN A 12 4.79 10.49 -22.71
C GLN A 12 4.80 10.04 -21.25
N ASP A 13 3.66 10.15 -20.57
CA ASP A 13 3.53 9.79 -19.15
C ASP A 13 3.65 8.28 -18.94
N ILE A 14 3.12 7.49 -19.87
CA ILE A 14 3.28 6.03 -19.85
C ILE A 14 4.75 5.61 -19.99
N SER A 15 5.54 6.28 -20.83
CA SER A 15 6.98 5.99 -20.99
C SER A 15 7.75 6.24 -19.70
N LYS A 16 7.44 7.32 -18.99
CA LYS A 16 8.04 7.64 -17.68
C LYS A 16 7.61 6.63 -16.61
N LEU A 17 6.34 6.20 -16.62
CA LEU A 17 5.86 5.16 -15.71
C LEU A 17 6.57 3.82 -15.93
N LYS A 18 6.66 3.35 -17.19
CA LYS A 18 7.39 2.13 -17.58
C LYS A 18 8.84 2.18 -17.09
N MET A 19 9.53 3.28 -17.34
CA MET A 19 10.90 3.48 -16.90
C MET A 19 11.06 3.44 -15.37
N ILE A 20 10.18 4.12 -14.63
CA ILE A 20 10.24 4.13 -13.16
C ILE A 20 9.98 2.75 -12.59
N ILE A 21 9.00 2.00 -13.11
CA ILE A 21 8.72 0.63 -12.67
C ILE A 21 9.92 -0.27 -12.98
N TYR A 22 10.49 -0.18 -14.19
CA TYR A 22 11.68 -0.94 -14.58
C TYR A 22 12.81 -0.74 -13.55
N PHE A 23 13.17 0.51 -13.25
CA PHE A 23 14.27 0.78 -12.32
C PHE A 23 13.95 0.40 -10.87
N ARG A 24 12.70 0.55 -10.43
CA ARG A 24 12.29 0.13 -9.08
C ARG A 24 12.42 -1.38 -8.89
N ILE A 25 12.07 -2.18 -9.89
CA ILE A 25 12.27 -3.64 -9.86
C ILE A 25 13.76 -3.99 -9.74
N HIS A 26 14.65 -3.17 -10.31
CA HIS A 26 16.11 -3.31 -10.20
C HIS A 26 16.70 -2.62 -8.96
N GLY A 27 15.88 -2.23 -7.98
CA GLY A 27 16.34 -1.62 -6.72
C GLY A 27 16.83 -0.17 -6.85
N ILE A 28 16.59 0.50 -7.97
CA ILE A 28 17.00 1.88 -8.22
C ILE A 28 15.80 2.82 -8.03
N PHE A 29 15.83 3.61 -6.95
CA PHE A 29 14.71 4.51 -6.56
C PHE A 29 15.01 6.00 -6.77
N GLN A 30 16.29 6.37 -6.87
CA GLN A 30 16.71 7.76 -7.00
C GLN A 30 16.71 8.19 -8.47
N ALA A 31 16.04 9.30 -8.78
CA ALA A 31 15.91 9.82 -10.15
C ALA A 31 17.28 10.02 -10.83
N THR A 32 18.27 10.60 -10.15
CA THR A 32 19.62 10.80 -10.70
C THR A 32 20.27 9.47 -11.12
N LYS A 33 20.19 8.45 -10.27
CA LYS A 33 20.71 7.11 -10.59
C LYS A 33 19.98 6.46 -11.76
N MET A 34 18.65 6.64 -11.87
CA MET A 34 17.89 6.16 -13.03
C MET A 34 18.42 6.78 -14.33
N VAL A 35 18.74 8.07 -14.32
CA VAL A 35 19.27 8.79 -15.50
C VAL A 35 20.67 8.30 -15.85
N GLU A 36 21.55 8.15 -14.86
CA GLU A 36 22.91 7.61 -15.03
C GLU A 36 22.87 6.21 -15.62
N GLU A 37 22.06 5.32 -15.04
CA GLU A 37 21.92 3.92 -15.46
C GLU A 37 21.27 3.76 -16.83
N LEU A 38 20.44 4.72 -17.26
CA LEU A 38 19.82 4.68 -18.58
C LEU A 38 20.83 5.01 -19.69
N ASN A 39 21.95 5.66 -19.36
CA ASN A 39 23.00 5.96 -20.32
C ASN A 39 23.59 4.65 -20.86
N GLY A 40 23.59 4.49 -22.19
CA GLY A 40 24.01 3.25 -22.85
C GLY A 40 22.97 2.12 -22.88
N LYS A 41 21.88 2.17 -22.11
CA LYS A 41 20.83 1.13 -22.09
C LYS A 41 19.78 1.32 -23.20
N LYS A 42 20.21 1.23 -24.47
CA LYS A 42 19.34 1.41 -25.66
C LYS A 42 18.11 0.48 -25.67
N MET A 43 18.24 -0.75 -25.18
CA MET A 43 17.12 -1.69 -25.10
C MET A 43 16.06 -1.26 -24.09
N VAL A 44 16.48 -0.75 -22.91
CA VAL A 44 15.57 -0.23 -21.89
C VAL A 44 14.85 1.02 -22.41
N MET A 45 15.58 1.90 -23.09
CA MET A 45 15.01 3.07 -23.77
C MET A 45 13.91 2.67 -24.76
N ARG A 46 14.18 1.67 -25.61
CA ARG A 46 13.20 1.15 -26.58
C ARG A 46 11.99 0.51 -25.90
N PHE A 47 12.20 -0.33 -24.89
CA PHE A 47 11.14 -0.98 -24.12
C PHE A 47 10.23 0.03 -23.41
N CYS A 48 10.81 1.09 -22.86
CA CYS A 48 10.07 2.17 -22.19
C CYS A 48 9.54 3.22 -23.17
N GLU A 49 9.76 3.07 -24.49
CA GLU A 49 9.35 4.02 -25.53
C GLU A 49 9.90 5.45 -25.29
N LEU A 50 11.12 5.54 -24.78
CA LEU A 50 11.79 6.81 -24.51
C LEU A 50 12.55 7.30 -25.74
N GLN A 51 12.20 8.49 -26.21
CA GLN A 51 12.87 9.14 -27.35
C GLN A 51 14.22 9.79 -26.96
N LYS A 52 14.39 10.14 -25.68
CA LYS A 52 15.61 10.70 -25.09
C LYS A 52 15.68 10.30 -23.62
N ILE A 53 16.87 10.39 -23.04
CA ILE A 53 17.04 10.22 -21.59
C ILE A 53 16.40 11.44 -20.89
N PRO A 54 15.38 11.23 -20.03
CA PRO A 54 14.79 12.32 -19.25
C PRO A 54 15.81 12.84 -18.23
N SER A 55 15.70 14.13 -17.85
CA SER A 55 16.46 14.64 -16.70
C SER A 55 15.85 14.16 -15.39
N HIS A 56 16.61 14.25 -14.30
CA HIS A 56 16.11 13.92 -12.96
C HIS A 56 14.91 14.80 -12.56
N ASP A 57 14.87 16.06 -13.01
CA ASP A 57 13.72 16.97 -12.82
C ASP A 57 12.46 16.46 -13.51
N VAL A 58 12.56 15.97 -14.76
CA VAL A 58 11.43 15.40 -15.50
C VAL A 58 10.82 14.21 -14.75
N ILE A 59 11.66 13.39 -14.13
CA ILE A 59 11.23 12.25 -13.29
C ILE A 59 10.55 12.76 -12.02
N SER A 60 11.19 13.71 -11.33
CA SER A 60 10.68 14.33 -10.10
C SER A 60 9.31 14.98 -10.31
N ASP A 61 9.13 15.68 -11.42
CA ASP A 61 7.88 16.33 -11.80
C ASP A 61 6.80 15.32 -12.16
N PHE A 62 7.16 14.23 -12.83
CA PHE A 62 6.23 13.13 -13.11
C PHE A 62 5.67 12.51 -11.83
N LEU A 63 6.49 12.30 -10.80
CA LEU A 63 6.00 11.80 -9.51
C LEU A 63 4.96 12.75 -8.87
N GLY A 64 5.08 14.06 -9.07
CA GLY A 64 4.05 15.01 -8.61
C GLY A 64 2.80 14.97 -9.47
N ARG A 65 2.95 14.78 -10.78
CA ARG A 65 1.86 14.82 -11.77
C ARG A 65 1.00 13.57 -11.78
N VAL A 66 1.57 12.40 -11.49
CA VAL A 66 0.84 11.13 -11.50
C VAL A 66 -0.03 10.92 -10.26
N GLU A 67 0.20 11.70 -9.19
CA GLU A 67 -0.50 11.54 -7.91
C GLU A 67 -2.04 11.48 -8.03
N PRO A 68 -2.72 12.33 -8.83
CA PRO A 68 -4.18 12.29 -8.91
C PRO A 68 -4.75 10.98 -9.48
N VAL A 69 -3.94 10.18 -10.18
CA VAL A 69 -4.39 8.95 -10.85
C VAL A 69 -3.68 7.69 -10.34
N ILE A 70 -2.62 7.81 -9.54
CA ILE A 70 -1.78 6.67 -9.15
C ILE A 70 -2.55 5.63 -8.31
N GLU A 71 -3.48 6.10 -7.48
CA GLU A 71 -4.35 5.24 -6.67
C GLU A 71 -5.31 4.44 -7.56
N LYS A 72 -5.85 5.06 -8.62
CA LYS A 72 -6.67 4.34 -9.60
C LYS A 72 -5.86 3.34 -10.43
N ILE A 73 -4.61 3.67 -10.75
CA ILE A 73 -3.69 2.72 -11.40
C ILE A 73 -3.45 1.52 -10.47
N PHE A 74 -3.23 1.76 -9.18
CA PHE A 74 -3.09 0.71 -8.19
C PHE A 74 -4.34 -0.19 -8.12
N GLU A 75 -5.52 0.41 -7.98
CA GLU A 75 -6.80 -0.32 -7.95
C GLU A 75 -6.97 -1.20 -9.21
N ASN A 76 -6.65 -0.68 -10.40
CA ASN A 76 -6.74 -1.43 -11.65
C ASN A 76 -5.77 -2.63 -11.72
N VAL A 77 -4.59 -2.53 -11.10
CA VAL A 77 -3.64 -3.64 -11.01
C VAL A 77 -4.10 -4.67 -9.97
N VAL A 78 -4.71 -4.21 -8.86
CA VAL A 78 -5.34 -5.10 -7.86
C VAL A 78 -6.48 -5.89 -8.48
N TYR A 79 -7.38 -5.25 -9.23
CA TYR A 79 -8.45 -5.98 -9.94
C TYR A 79 -7.89 -7.08 -10.85
N GLN A 80 -6.79 -6.84 -11.56
CA GLN A 80 -6.16 -7.89 -12.37
C GLN A 80 -5.68 -9.07 -11.51
N ALA A 81 -5.07 -8.81 -10.36
CA ALA A 81 -4.65 -9.87 -9.44
C ALA A 81 -5.84 -10.63 -8.84
N ILE A 82 -6.96 -9.96 -8.57
CA ILE A 82 -8.22 -10.58 -8.13
C ILE A 82 -8.79 -11.47 -9.24
N PHE A 83 -8.92 -10.97 -10.47
CA PHE A 83 -9.46 -11.74 -11.60
C PHE A 83 -8.59 -12.92 -12.00
N LEU A 84 -7.28 -12.86 -11.75
CA LEU A 84 -6.36 -13.99 -11.92
C LEU A 84 -6.44 -15.01 -10.76
N GLY A 85 -7.22 -14.75 -9.72
CA GLY A 85 -7.35 -15.61 -8.54
C GLY A 85 -6.12 -15.60 -7.62
N ILE A 86 -5.23 -14.61 -7.77
CA ILE A 86 -4.01 -14.48 -6.96
C ILE A 86 -4.38 -13.92 -5.58
N ILE A 87 -5.22 -12.89 -5.57
CA ILE A 87 -5.82 -12.34 -4.34
C ILE A 87 -7.15 -13.04 -4.13
N LYS A 88 -7.25 -13.81 -3.05
CA LYS A 88 -8.50 -14.52 -2.70
C LYS A 88 -9.39 -13.67 -1.80
N GLY A 89 -8.79 -12.88 -0.90
CA GLY A 89 -9.50 -11.89 -0.10
C GLY A 89 -10.47 -12.47 0.91
N LYS A 90 -10.31 -13.75 1.27
CA LYS A 90 -11.15 -14.43 2.25
C LYS A 90 -10.99 -13.82 3.64
N ARG A 91 -9.74 -13.52 3.97
CA ARG A 91 -9.35 -12.65 5.08
C ARG A 91 -8.74 -11.40 4.50
N LEU A 92 -9.05 -10.25 5.09
CA LEU A 92 -8.32 -9.02 4.82
C LEU A 92 -7.78 -8.47 6.13
N ALA A 93 -6.53 -8.01 6.14
CA ALA A 93 -5.88 -7.47 7.34
C ALA A 93 -5.42 -6.04 7.11
N ILE A 94 -5.81 -5.13 7.99
CA ILE A 94 -5.30 -3.76 8.02
C ILE A 94 -4.10 -3.66 8.98
N ASP A 95 -3.03 -3.01 8.53
CA ASP A 95 -1.85 -2.75 9.37
C ASP A 95 -1.19 -1.42 8.99
N PRO A 96 -0.87 -0.54 9.96
CA PRO A 96 -0.18 0.71 9.69
C PRO A 96 1.35 0.53 9.68
N THR A 97 2.02 1.41 8.94
CA THR A 97 3.48 1.54 9.02
C THR A 97 3.93 2.99 9.17
N SER A 98 5.07 3.16 9.84
CA SER A 98 5.86 4.39 9.73
C SER A 98 6.58 4.44 8.38
N ILE A 99 6.65 5.63 7.77
CA ILE A 99 7.41 5.91 6.54
C ILE A 99 8.33 7.09 6.85
N GLU A 100 9.60 6.78 7.17
CA GLU A 100 10.59 7.78 7.55
C GLU A 100 11.20 8.46 6.31
N THR A 101 11.38 9.78 6.38
CA THR A 101 12.10 10.54 5.36
C THR A 101 13.36 11.17 5.95
N LYS A 102 14.46 11.10 5.19
CA LYS A 102 15.71 11.78 5.53
C LYS A 102 15.65 13.31 5.32
N TYR A 103 14.65 13.79 4.59
CA TYR A 103 14.54 15.20 4.23
C TYR A 103 13.85 16.01 5.33
N LYS A 104 14.62 16.48 6.31
CA LYS A 104 14.09 17.33 7.40
C LYS A 104 13.51 18.68 6.93
N SER A 105 13.83 19.10 5.70
CA SER A 105 13.26 20.28 5.05
C SER A 105 11.90 20.03 4.38
N ASP A 106 11.39 18.81 4.41
CA ASP A 106 10.06 18.50 3.87
C ASP A 106 8.97 19.10 4.77
N LYS A 107 8.26 20.10 4.26
CA LYS A 107 7.22 20.83 4.98
C LYS A 107 5.95 20.01 5.19
N ASP A 108 5.74 18.96 4.40
CA ASP A 108 4.55 18.10 4.49
C ASP A 108 4.72 16.94 5.47
N ALA A 109 5.97 16.66 5.88
CA ALA A 109 6.33 15.66 6.87
C ALA A 109 6.30 16.24 8.29
N LYS A 110 6.08 15.39 9.30
CA LYS A 110 6.08 15.80 10.72
C LYS A 110 6.80 14.79 11.61
N TRP A 111 7.14 15.23 12.82
CA TRP A 111 7.59 14.32 13.87
C TRP A 111 6.41 13.50 14.37
N ASN A 112 6.57 12.19 14.36
CA ASN A 112 5.58 11.20 14.78
C ASN A 112 6.23 10.24 15.79
N LYS A 113 5.42 9.65 16.67
CA LYS A 113 5.86 8.60 17.59
C LYS A 113 5.38 7.24 17.09
N ASP A 114 6.31 6.35 16.80
CA ASP A 114 6.02 4.94 16.59
C ASP A 114 5.96 4.27 17.98
N ILE A 115 4.74 4.04 18.48
CA ILE A 115 4.52 3.47 19.82
C ILE A 115 5.10 2.06 19.89
N THR A 116 4.89 1.25 18.84
CA THR A 116 5.36 -0.14 18.75
C THR A 116 6.88 -0.22 18.89
N ARG A 117 7.61 0.70 18.24
CA ARG A 117 9.09 0.76 18.32
C ARG A 117 9.60 1.65 19.45
N ASN A 118 8.71 2.28 20.21
CA ASN A 118 8.99 3.34 21.17
C ASN A 118 10.00 4.39 20.66
N LYS A 119 9.86 4.81 19.39
CA LYS A 119 10.82 5.69 18.70
C LYS A 119 10.12 6.86 18.03
N TRP A 120 10.75 8.04 18.09
CA TRP A 120 10.37 9.19 17.27
C TRP A 120 10.95 9.08 15.87
N TYR A 121 10.15 9.40 14.86
CA TYR A 121 10.58 9.45 13.47
C TYR A 121 10.00 10.67 12.78
N PHE A 122 10.71 11.18 11.76
CA PHE A 122 10.25 12.30 10.96
C PHE A 122 9.79 11.80 9.59
N GLY A 123 8.53 12.03 9.24
CA GLY A 123 7.96 11.53 7.99
C GLY A 123 6.46 11.41 8.02
N TYR A 124 5.99 10.31 7.46
CA TYR A 124 4.60 10.03 7.14
C TYR A 124 4.16 8.70 7.77
N GLY A 125 2.93 8.31 7.56
CA GLY A 125 2.48 6.94 7.76
C GLY A 125 1.88 6.36 6.50
N GLY A 126 1.54 5.08 6.56
CA GLY A 126 0.69 4.45 5.56
C GLY A 126 -0.15 3.38 6.21
N ASN A 127 -1.42 3.31 5.83
CA ASN A 127 -2.32 2.22 6.17
C ASN A 127 -2.55 1.40 4.91
N VAL A 128 -2.41 0.08 4.99
CA VAL A 128 -2.66 -0.82 3.86
C VAL A 128 -3.48 -1.99 4.35
N VAL A 129 -4.47 -2.37 3.54
CA VAL A 129 -5.20 -3.62 3.69
C VAL A 129 -4.53 -4.66 2.81
N PHE A 130 -4.14 -5.78 3.40
CA PHE A 130 -3.51 -6.89 2.72
C PHE A 130 -4.43 -8.10 2.68
N ASP A 131 -4.21 -8.97 1.69
CA ASP A 131 -4.66 -10.37 1.69
C ASP A 131 -3.56 -11.21 2.39
N PRO A 132 -3.77 -11.67 3.64
CA PRO A 132 -2.79 -12.48 4.39
C PRO A 132 -2.30 -13.71 3.62
N GLU A 133 -3.18 -14.26 2.77
CA GLU A 133 -2.92 -15.46 2.01
C GLU A 133 -1.89 -15.26 0.88
N SER A 134 -1.79 -14.06 0.30
CA SER A 134 -0.89 -13.75 -0.81
C SER A 134 0.19 -12.71 -0.47
N HIS A 135 0.06 -12.04 0.68
CA HIS A 135 0.86 -10.86 1.08
C HIS A 135 0.75 -9.71 0.08
N LEU A 136 -0.38 -9.62 -0.63
CA LEU A 136 -0.62 -8.57 -1.61
C LEU A 136 -1.45 -7.44 -1.02
N PRO A 137 -1.07 -6.18 -1.31
CA PRO A 137 -1.89 -5.04 -0.92
C PRO A 137 -3.17 -5.02 -1.78
N VAL A 138 -4.30 -4.78 -1.14
CA VAL A 138 -5.64 -4.68 -1.74
C VAL A 138 -6.07 -3.23 -1.81
N THR A 139 -5.92 -2.48 -0.72
CA THR A 139 -6.11 -1.02 -0.67
C THR A 139 -5.00 -0.38 0.13
N GLY A 140 -4.77 0.92 -0.05
CA GLY A 140 -3.76 1.64 0.69
C GLY A 140 -4.04 3.13 0.78
N MET A 141 -3.51 3.77 1.81
CA MET A 141 -3.62 5.20 2.02
C MET A 141 -2.37 5.75 2.69
N LEU A 142 -1.78 6.80 2.10
CA LEU A 142 -0.74 7.58 2.74
C LEU A 142 -1.37 8.49 3.80
N THR A 143 -0.77 8.54 4.99
CA THR A 143 -1.23 9.35 6.12
C THR A 143 -0.12 10.28 6.60
N LYS A 144 -0.47 11.25 7.46
CA LYS A 144 0.52 12.17 8.04
C LYS A 144 1.42 11.51 9.10
N GLY A 145 1.04 10.34 9.61
CA GLY A 145 1.78 9.57 10.61
C GLY A 145 1.25 8.15 10.73
N LYS A 146 2.02 7.25 11.37
CA LYS A 146 1.68 5.82 11.53
C LYS A 146 0.31 5.67 12.19
N LYS A 147 0.09 6.43 13.27
CA LYS A 147 -1.22 6.56 13.87
C LYS A 147 -2.09 7.40 12.93
N ALA A 148 -3.15 6.78 12.42
CA ALA A 148 -4.12 7.45 11.58
C ALA A 148 -4.83 8.60 12.35
N GLU A 149 -5.12 9.68 11.65
CA GLU A 149 -5.97 10.77 12.16
C GLU A 149 -7.45 10.36 12.11
N THR A 150 -8.31 11.06 12.85
CA THR A 150 -9.75 10.78 12.86
C THR A 150 -10.33 10.87 11.44
N GLY A 151 -11.07 9.85 10.99
CA GLY A 151 -11.66 9.80 9.65
C GLY A 151 -10.80 9.11 8.60
N GLU A 152 -9.48 9.02 8.80
CA GLU A 152 -8.57 8.34 7.87
C GLU A 152 -8.88 6.83 7.76
N PRO A 153 -9.05 6.07 8.86
CA PRO A 153 -9.47 4.67 8.75
C PRO A 153 -10.81 4.51 8.03
N GLU A 154 -11.78 5.36 8.31
CA GLU A 154 -13.08 5.33 7.62
C GLU A 154 -12.94 5.56 6.11
N GLU A 155 -12.12 6.53 5.69
CA GLU A 155 -11.86 6.77 4.25
C GLU A 155 -11.23 5.54 3.58
N LEU A 156 -10.23 4.92 4.20
CA LEU A 156 -9.63 3.70 3.67
C LEU A 156 -10.65 2.57 3.58
N MET A 157 -11.56 2.47 4.55
CA MET A 157 -12.59 1.45 4.57
C MET A 157 -13.64 1.66 3.48
N GLU A 158 -14.07 2.90 3.22
CA GLU A 158 -14.94 3.21 2.07
C GLU A 158 -14.31 2.77 0.74
N LYS A 159 -13.00 2.94 0.59
CA LYS A 159 -12.26 2.45 -0.60
C LYS A 159 -12.16 0.93 -0.65
N THR A 160 -12.17 0.28 0.50
CA THR A 160 -12.00 -1.18 0.62
C THR A 160 -13.32 -1.94 0.44
N LYS A 161 -14.47 -1.32 0.79
CA LYS A 161 -15.82 -1.91 0.68
C LYS A 161 -16.13 -2.52 -0.70
N PRO A 162 -15.91 -1.84 -1.84
CA PRO A 162 -16.18 -2.43 -3.15
C PRO A 162 -15.35 -3.70 -3.43
N LEU A 163 -14.09 -3.72 -2.97
CA LEU A 163 -13.20 -4.87 -3.15
C LEU A 163 -13.57 -6.03 -2.23
N MET A 164 -13.96 -5.76 -0.98
CA MET A 164 -14.48 -6.80 -0.06
C MET A 164 -15.72 -7.48 -0.65
N ASN A 165 -16.65 -6.70 -1.20
CA ASN A 165 -17.84 -7.22 -1.85
C ASN A 165 -17.50 -8.06 -3.10
N LEU A 166 -16.56 -7.60 -3.92
CA LEU A 166 -16.10 -8.36 -5.09
C LEU A 166 -15.43 -9.69 -4.70
N LEU A 167 -14.65 -9.69 -3.61
CA LEU A 167 -13.91 -10.85 -3.13
C LEU A 167 -14.79 -11.84 -2.35
N GLY A 168 -15.95 -11.41 -1.85
CA GLY A 168 -16.73 -12.17 -0.88
C GLY A 168 -15.90 -12.42 0.38
N THR A 169 -15.34 -11.34 0.93
CA THR A 169 -14.54 -11.36 2.16
C THR A 169 -15.38 -11.82 3.35
N ASP A 170 -14.86 -12.77 4.11
CA ASP A 170 -15.57 -13.34 5.27
C ASP A 170 -15.10 -12.70 6.58
N VAL A 171 -13.80 -12.38 6.67
CA VAL A 171 -13.15 -11.92 7.91
C VAL A 171 -12.31 -10.66 7.65
N PHE A 172 -12.40 -9.69 8.56
CA PHE A 172 -11.56 -8.50 8.57
C PHE A 172 -10.74 -8.42 9.86
N LEU A 173 -9.42 -8.33 9.74
CA LEU A 173 -8.45 -8.39 10.84
C LEU A 173 -7.80 -7.02 11.04
N GLY A 174 -7.57 -6.65 12.30
CA GLY A 174 -6.84 -5.41 12.63
C GLY A 174 -6.28 -5.44 14.05
N ASP A 175 -5.47 -4.44 14.38
CA ASP A 175 -5.05 -4.18 15.76
C ASP A 175 -6.10 -3.35 16.51
N GLY A 176 -6.05 -3.32 17.84
CA GLY A 176 -7.02 -2.63 18.70
C GLY A 176 -7.06 -1.11 18.51
N GLU A 177 -6.10 -0.52 17.80
CA GLU A 177 -6.22 0.88 17.36
C GLU A 177 -7.35 1.12 16.35
N PHE A 178 -7.77 0.06 15.62
CA PHE A 178 -8.90 0.08 14.70
C PHE A 178 -10.22 -0.33 15.37
N ASP A 179 -10.25 -0.46 16.71
CA ASP A 179 -11.48 -0.74 17.46
C ASP A 179 -12.41 0.48 17.52
N MET A 180 -12.97 0.82 16.36
CA MET A 180 -13.93 1.89 16.17
C MET A 180 -15.32 1.30 15.97
N ILE A 181 -16.28 1.73 16.78
CA ILE A 181 -17.66 1.21 16.76
C ILE A 181 -18.29 1.32 15.36
N LYS A 182 -18.05 2.43 14.66
CA LYS A 182 -18.58 2.64 13.32
C LYS A 182 -18.03 1.61 12.33
N LEU A 183 -16.71 1.42 12.29
CA LEU A 183 -16.06 0.42 11.43
C LEU A 183 -16.63 -0.98 11.68
N GLN A 184 -16.72 -1.39 12.93
CA GLN A 184 -17.20 -2.72 13.28
C GLN A 184 -18.64 -2.95 12.80
N LYS A 185 -19.54 -2.00 13.07
CA LYS A 185 -20.94 -2.07 12.62
C LYS A 185 -21.07 -2.08 11.11
N ASP A 186 -20.25 -1.29 10.42
CA ASP A 186 -20.21 -1.26 8.96
C ASP A 186 -19.77 -2.62 8.38
N LEU A 187 -18.81 -3.32 9.00
CA LEU A 187 -18.37 -4.65 8.58
C LEU A 187 -19.46 -5.70 8.83
N ILE A 188 -20.05 -5.71 10.03
CA ILE A 188 -21.11 -6.65 10.40
C ILE A 188 -22.33 -6.50 9.49
N SER A 189 -22.72 -5.28 9.13
CA SER A 189 -23.86 -5.05 8.23
C SER A 189 -23.63 -5.55 6.80
N GLN A 190 -22.36 -5.77 6.42
CA GLN A 190 -21.95 -6.39 5.17
C GLN A 190 -21.70 -7.90 5.31
N HIS A 191 -22.07 -8.50 6.45
CA HIS A 191 -21.81 -9.90 6.78
C HIS A 191 -20.32 -10.27 6.83
N ILE A 192 -19.46 -9.29 7.09
CA ILE A 192 -18.02 -9.48 7.29
C ILE A 192 -17.77 -9.53 8.81
N LEU A 193 -17.04 -10.53 9.29
CA LEU A 193 -16.71 -10.66 10.70
C LEU A 193 -15.47 -9.82 11.06
N PRO A 194 -15.59 -8.74 11.84
CA PRO A 194 -14.44 -8.00 12.33
C PRO A 194 -13.81 -8.73 13.53
N ILE A 195 -12.55 -9.15 13.38
CA ILE A 195 -11.74 -9.68 14.48
C ILE A 195 -10.68 -8.62 14.80
N ILE A 196 -11.08 -7.66 15.63
CA ILE A 196 -10.26 -6.53 16.08
C ILE A 196 -10.26 -6.53 17.61
N PRO A 197 -9.07 -6.57 18.26
CA PRO A 197 -8.97 -6.57 19.71
C PRO A 197 -9.71 -5.38 20.32
N TYR A 198 -10.42 -5.63 21.41
CA TYR A 198 -11.10 -4.60 22.16
C TYR A 198 -10.08 -3.62 22.75
N ASN A 199 -10.33 -2.33 22.57
CA ASN A 199 -9.53 -1.26 23.15
C ASN A 199 -10.25 -0.66 24.37
N PRO A 200 -9.82 -1.00 25.60
CA PRO A 200 -10.48 -0.54 26.82
C PRO A 200 -10.47 0.99 26.98
N ARG A 201 -9.53 1.69 26.33
CA ARG A 201 -9.42 3.15 26.41
C ARG A 201 -10.61 3.88 25.78
N ASN A 202 -11.41 3.19 24.99
CA ASN A 202 -12.58 3.75 24.32
C ASN A 202 -13.84 3.77 25.22
N THR A 203 -13.77 3.36 26.49
CA THR A 203 -14.89 3.40 27.44
C THR A 203 -14.44 3.77 28.86
N LYS A 204 -15.35 4.33 29.66
CA LYS A 204 -15.14 4.58 31.09
C LYS A 204 -15.23 3.31 31.93
N ILE A 205 -16.01 2.33 31.48
CA ILE A 205 -16.23 1.05 32.16
C ILE A 205 -15.82 -0.03 31.16
N PRO A 206 -14.60 -0.59 31.31
CA PRO A 206 -14.11 -1.67 30.46
C PRO A 206 -14.99 -2.92 30.57
N LEU A 207 -15.13 -3.63 29.46
CA LEU A 207 -15.82 -4.90 29.39
C LEU A 207 -14.82 -6.06 29.50
N PRO A 208 -15.20 -7.22 30.09
CA PRO A 208 -14.36 -8.40 30.17
C PRO A 208 -14.40 -9.19 28.85
N ILE A 209 -14.00 -8.56 27.75
CA ILE A 209 -13.99 -9.13 26.40
C ILE A 209 -12.60 -8.97 25.76
N THR A 210 -12.23 -9.89 24.88
CA THR A 210 -10.96 -9.85 24.14
C THR A 210 -11.10 -9.10 22.82
N PHE A 211 -12.18 -9.35 22.09
CA PHE A 211 -12.53 -8.75 20.83
C PHE A 211 -13.86 -7.99 20.95
N ARG A 212 -13.98 -6.86 20.27
CA ARG A 212 -15.21 -6.05 20.30
C ARG A 212 -16.45 -6.81 19.82
N ILE A 213 -16.27 -7.72 18.87
CA ILE A 213 -17.33 -8.47 18.20
C ILE A 213 -18.13 -9.37 19.16
N GLU A 214 -17.55 -9.71 20.32
CA GLU A 214 -18.20 -10.43 21.42
C GLU A 214 -19.46 -9.71 21.93
N GLN A 215 -19.57 -8.39 21.74
CA GLN A 215 -20.74 -7.63 22.17
C GLN A 215 -21.99 -7.84 21.31
N TRP A 216 -21.83 -8.31 20.07
CA TRP A 216 -22.89 -8.21 19.05
C TRP A 216 -23.22 -9.53 18.37
N THR A 217 -22.41 -10.56 18.55
CA THR A 217 -22.60 -11.83 17.85
C THR A 217 -22.39 -13.02 18.78
N ASN A 218 -23.17 -14.08 18.55
CA ASN A 218 -22.89 -15.39 19.14
C ASN A 218 -21.74 -16.02 18.34
N ILE A 219 -20.52 -15.81 18.82
CA ILE A 219 -19.32 -16.42 18.25
C ILE A 219 -19.20 -17.89 18.69
N PRO A 220 -18.54 -18.75 17.88
CA PRO A 220 -18.34 -20.16 18.24
C PRO A 220 -17.54 -20.33 19.53
N THR A 221 -16.32 -19.77 19.58
CA THR A 221 -15.44 -19.74 20.76
C THR A 221 -14.46 -18.55 20.68
N ILE A 222 -13.96 -18.09 21.83
CA ILE A 222 -12.88 -17.08 21.89
C ILE A 222 -11.58 -17.64 21.29
N GLU A 223 -11.27 -18.91 21.55
CA GLU A 223 -10.10 -19.60 21.00
C GLU A 223 -10.07 -19.56 19.47
N TRP A 224 -11.21 -19.75 18.81
CA TRP A 224 -11.31 -19.64 17.36
C TRP A 224 -11.03 -18.21 16.86
N LEU A 225 -11.51 -17.18 17.57
CA LEU A 225 -11.19 -15.78 17.23
C LEU A 225 -9.70 -15.49 17.36
N GLU A 226 -9.06 -16.01 18.42
CA GLU A 226 -7.63 -15.86 18.62
C GLU A 226 -6.82 -16.56 17.52
N ASP A 227 -7.24 -17.77 17.11
CA ASP A 227 -6.62 -18.50 16.01
C ASP A 227 -6.76 -17.77 14.68
N GLU A 228 -7.94 -17.22 14.38
CA GLU A 228 -8.15 -16.41 13.17
C GLU A 228 -7.38 -15.09 13.21
N HIS A 229 -7.25 -14.46 14.40
CA HIS A 229 -6.51 -13.22 14.56
C HIS A 229 -5.01 -13.38 14.29
N LYS A 230 -4.44 -14.57 14.48
CA LYS A 230 -3.01 -14.86 14.17
C LYS A 230 -2.64 -14.53 12.74
N TYR A 231 -3.56 -14.64 11.78
CA TYR A 231 -3.32 -14.28 10.38
C TYR A 231 -3.01 -12.78 10.17
N ARG A 232 -3.34 -11.91 11.13
CA ARG A 232 -2.94 -10.49 11.10
C ARG A 232 -1.43 -10.33 11.02
N ALA A 233 -0.66 -11.24 11.65
CA ALA A 233 0.80 -11.18 11.64
C ALA A 233 1.39 -11.28 10.21
N GLU A 234 0.66 -11.89 9.26
CA GLU A 234 1.08 -11.95 7.85
C GLU A 234 1.13 -10.56 7.19
N ALA A 235 0.37 -9.58 7.69
CA ALA A 235 0.46 -8.20 7.21
C ALA A 235 1.82 -7.57 7.55
N GLU A 236 2.44 -7.93 8.68
CA GLU A 236 3.79 -7.47 9.04
C GLU A 236 4.84 -8.03 8.06
N HIS A 237 4.69 -9.29 7.63
CA HIS A 237 5.52 -9.89 6.59
C HIS A 237 5.32 -9.22 5.22
N ALA A 238 4.08 -8.87 4.88
CA ALA A 238 3.79 -8.10 3.66
C ALA A 238 4.47 -6.72 3.69
N TRP A 239 4.48 -6.06 4.85
CA TRP A 239 5.22 -4.82 5.04
C TRP A 239 6.74 -4.97 4.92
N SER A 240 7.34 -5.98 5.56
CA SER A 240 8.77 -6.28 5.41
C SER A 240 9.13 -6.45 3.93
N THR A 241 8.30 -7.17 3.18
CA THR A 241 8.47 -7.34 1.74
C THR A 241 8.48 -6.01 0.98
N LEU A 242 7.54 -5.10 1.29
CA LEU A 242 7.48 -3.77 0.68
C LEU A 242 8.70 -2.90 1.03
N LYS A 243 9.21 -3.01 2.26
CA LYS A 243 10.36 -2.24 2.74
C LYS A 243 11.67 -2.73 2.14
N GLU A 244 11.90 -4.04 2.17
CA GLU A 244 13.15 -4.67 1.75
C GLU A 244 13.31 -4.69 0.23
N TYR A 245 12.27 -5.08 -0.50
CA TYR A 245 12.39 -5.38 -1.93
C TYR A 245 11.74 -4.35 -2.85
N PHE A 246 10.67 -3.67 -2.41
CA PHE A 246 9.98 -2.66 -3.22
C PHE A 246 10.31 -1.21 -2.80
N GLY A 247 11.23 -1.05 -1.85
CA GLY A 247 11.85 0.22 -1.48
C GLY A 247 10.90 1.25 -0.88
N LEU A 248 9.90 0.82 -0.11
CA LEU A 248 8.98 1.72 0.59
C LEU A 248 9.70 2.76 1.47
N GLU A 249 10.83 2.37 2.09
CA GLU A 249 11.66 3.27 2.91
C GLU A 249 12.76 3.99 2.11
N LYS A 250 12.84 3.75 0.79
CA LYS A 250 13.82 4.38 -0.12
C LYS A 250 13.28 5.71 -0.65
N ILE A 251 13.07 6.65 0.27
CA ILE A 251 12.51 7.98 -0.01
C ILE A 251 13.60 8.93 -0.56
N TYR A 252 13.45 9.33 -1.83
CA TYR A 252 14.32 10.28 -2.54
C TYR A 252 13.58 11.53 -3.08
N CYS A 253 12.35 11.76 -2.61
CA CYS A 253 11.54 12.91 -2.96
C CYS A 253 10.99 13.60 -1.71
N ARG A 254 10.39 14.78 -1.90
CA ARG A 254 9.81 15.61 -0.84
C ARG A 254 8.42 16.07 -1.26
N GLY A 255 7.58 16.34 -0.28
CA GLY A 255 6.23 16.86 -0.45
C GLY A 255 5.21 15.76 -0.69
N TRP A 256 3.99 16.00 -0.17
CA TRP A 256 2.90 15.03 -0.08
C TRP A 256 2.64 14.29 -1.39
N LYS A 257 2.52 15.05 -2.50
CA LYS A 257 2.17 14.47 -3.80
C LYS A 257 3.19 13.43 -4.27
N LYS A 258 4.48 13.76 -4.19
CA LYS A 258 5.56 12.88 -4.66
C LYS A 258 5.72 11.67 -3.75
N ILE A 259 5.49 11.83 -2.45
CA ILE A 259 5.52 10.74 -1.47
C ILE A 259 4.33 9.79 -1.69
N LYS A 260 3.13 10.31 -1.91
CA LYS A 260 1.95 9.51 -2.23
C LYS A 260 2.15 8.70 -3.52
N SER A 261 2.67 9.32 -4.56
CA SER A 261 3.06 8.58 -5.78
C SER A 261 4.11 7.52 -5.51
N HIS A 262 5.13 7.81 -4.68
CA HIS A 262 6.12 6.80 -4.32
C HIS A 262 5.49 5.61 -3.58
N PHE A 263 4.63 5.88 -2.60
CA PHE A 263 3.91 4.88 -1.81
C PHE A 263 3.10 3.94 -2.72
N PHE A 264 2.23 4.48 -3.56
CA PHE A 264 1.44 3.66 -4.47
C PHE A 264 2.28 2.96 -5.55
N LEU A 265 3.38 3.56 -6.01
CA LEU A 265 4.30 2.88 -6.93
C LEU A 265 4.94 1.63 -6.29
N CYS A 266 5.23 1.64 -4.99
CA CYS A 266 5.70 0.44 -4.27
C CYS A 266 4.63 -0.65 -4.26
N LEU A 267 3.37 -0.28 -3.95
CA LEU A 267 2.25 -1.22 -3.95
C LEU A 267 1.96 -1.78 -5.35
N ILE A 268 1.92 -0.92 -6.37
CA ILE A 268 1.76 -1.30 -7.78
C ILE A 268 2.85 -2.28 -8.20
N THR A 269 4.11 -1.97 -7.91
CA THR A 269 5.24 -2.83 -8.31
C THR A 269 5.16 -4.19 -7.61
N ARG A 270 4.74 -4.25 -6.35
CA ARG A 270 4.50 -5.50 -5.61
C ARG A 270 3.45 -6.39 -6.27
N VAL A 271 2.30 -5.82 -6.64
CA VAL A 271 1.21 -6.58 -7.29
C VAL A 271 1.60 -6.98 -8.70
N MET A 272 2.22 -6.08 -9.48
CA MET A 272 2.74 -6.41 -10.82
C MET A 272 3.77 -7.54 -10.80
N TYR A 273 4.66 -7.55 -9.81
CA TYR A 273 5.62 -8.64 -9.62
C TYR A 273 4.89 -9.96 -9.39
N ALA A 274 3.89 -10.00 -8.50
CA ALA A 274 3.12 -11.22 -8.25
C ALA A 274 2.35 -11.71 -9.48
N ILE A 275 1.73 -10.80 -10.25
CA ILE A 275 1.09 -11.15 -11.53
C ILE A 275 2.11 -11.77 -12.49
N THR A 276 3.32 -11.21 -12.53
CA THR A 276 4.40 -11.71 -13.40
C THR A 276 4.87 -13.10 -12.95
N VAL A 277 5.07 -13.33 -11.65
CA VAL A 277 5.41 -14.64 -11.09
C VAL A 277 4.31 -15.65 -11.39
N PHE A 278 3.05 -15.30 -11.15
CA PHE A 278 1.91 -16.18 -11.42
C PHE A 278 1.83 -16.61 -12.90
N LYS A 279 2.07 -15.67 -13.82
CA LYS A 279 2.00 -15.94 -15.27
C LYS A 279 3.17 -16.76 -15.81
N ASN A 280 4.36 -16.59 -15.27
CA ASN A 280 5.58 -17.22 -15.80
C ASN A 280 6.02 -18.46 -15.01
N CYS A 281 5.62 -18.56 -13.74
CA CYS A 281 6.02 -19.61 -12.82
C CYS A 281 4.78 -20.16 -12.07
N PRO A 282 3.82 -20.81 -12.76
CA PRO A 282 2.61 -21.30 -12.13
C PRO A 282 2.92 -22.27 -10.98
N GLY A 283 2.23 -22.11 -9.86
CA GLY A 283 2.45 -22.91 -8.64
C GLY A 283 3.51 -22.36 -7.68
N VAL A 284 4.32 -21.38 -8.09
CA VAL A 284 5.24 -20.69 -7.17
C VAL A 284 4.45 -19.73 -6.29
N SER A 285 4.71 -19.78 -4.98
CA SER A 285 4.10 -18.88 -4.02
C SER A 285 4.49 -17.43 -4.32
N VAL A 286 3.49 -16.56 -4.51
CA VAL A 286 3.69 -15.12 -4.74
C VAL A 286 4.05 -14.35 -3.46
N ARG A 287 4.04 -15.01 -2.29
CA ARG A 287 4.52 -14.44 -1.02
C ARG A 287 6.03 -14.27 -1.04
N LYS A 288 6.74 -15.28 -1.55
CA LYS A 288 8.20 -15.31 -1.58
C LYS A 288 8.70 -14.50 -2.78
N ILE A 289 9.70 -13.66 -2.53
CA ILE A 289 10.46 -13.05 -3.62
C ILE A 289 11.64 -13.98 -3.90
N SER A 290 11.54 -14.75 -4.97
CA SER A 290 12.70 -15.40 -5.58
C SER A 290 13.51 -14.30 -6.28
N VAL A 291 14.46 -13.71 -5.58
CA VAL A 291 15.38 -12.74 -6.19
C VAL A 291 16.42 -13.53 -6.99
N GLY A 292 16.29 -13.43 -8.30
CA GLY A 292 17.26 -13.87 -9.29
C GLY A 292 16.92 -13.14 -10.58
N PHE A 293 17.27 -11.86 -10.65
CA PHE A 293 17.28 -11.07 -11.89
C PHE A 293 18.73 -10.95 -12.36
#